data_AF-A0A2G6I7J8-F1
#
_entry.id   AF-A0A2G6I7J8-F1
#
_cell.length_a   1.000
_cell.length_b   1.000
_cell.length_c   1.000
_cell.angle_alpha   90.00
_cell.angle_beta   90.00
_cell.angle_gamma   90.00
#
_symmetry.space_group_name_H-M   'P 1'
#
loop_
_entity.id
_entity.type
_entity.pdbx_description
1 polymer ?
#
loop_
_entity_poly.entity_id
_entity_poly.type
_entity_poly.pdbx_seq_one_letter_code
_entity_poly.pdbx_strand_id
1 'polypeptide(L)'
;MQARATEGALMARLKSLLGHLAVLLVILILAVALATWRGGLWPFDPRWSVMVTGAGLALQVMGWGLVWVVPVALAALIRPLTGRLALWPLGMLGFIALHAALGPARGFAPLDVLGWPGAVALYAIPVALALVLGSALGTLFRRHS
;
A
#
# COMPACT_ATOMS: atom_id res chain seq x y z
N MET A 1 8.28 25.47 30.83
CA MET A 1 7.13 25.28 29.91
C MET A 1 7.53 24.63 28.58
N GLN A 2 8.66 24.99 27.96
CA GLN A 2 9.10 24.38 26.67
C GLN A 2 9.28 22.85 26.71
N ALA A 3 9.82 22.27 27.79
CA ALA A 3 10.04 20.81 27.89
C ALA A 3 8.75 19.97 27.84
N ARG A 4 7.63 20.48 28.41
CA ARG A 4 6.33 19.78 28.38
C ARG A 4 5.67 19.82 26.99
N ALA A 5 5.90 20.90 26.24
CA ALA A 5 5.37 21.03 24.87
C ALA A 5 6.08 20.05 23.90
N THR A 6 7.37 19.82 24.08
CA THR A 6 8.15 18.86 23.28
C THR A 6 7.77 17.41 23.56
N GLU A 7 7.47 17.05 24.81
CA GLU A 7 7.00 15.70 25.17
C GLU A 7 5.64 15.38 24.56
N GLY A 8 4.69 16.32 24.61
CA GLY A 8 3.36 16.14 24.02
C GLY A 8 3.39 15.92 22.50
N ALA A 9 4.22 16.69 21.78
CA ALA A 9 4.39 16.53 20.33
C ALA A 9 5.03 15.19 19.96
N LEU A 10 6.02 14.73 20.73
CA LEU A 10 6.65 13.43 20.53
C LEU A 10 5.65 12.29 20.73
N MET A 11 4.89 12.32 21.83
CA MET A 11 3.88 11.29 22.11
C MET A 11 2.79 11.23 21.03
N ALA A 12 2.33 12.38 20.52
CA ALA A 12 1.36 12.43 19.44
C ALA A 12 1.91 11.80 18.14
N ARG A 13 3.18 12.07 17.81
CA ARG A 13 3.85 11.48 16.65
C ARG A 13 4.01 9.96 16.79
N LEU A 14 4.44 9.49 17.97
CA LEU A 14 4.56 8.06 18.25
C LEU A 14 3.21 7.35 18.13
N LYS A 15 2.15 7.89 18.72
CA LYS A 15 0.78 7.35 18.57
C LYS A 15 0.36 7.28 17.10
N SER A 16 0.64 8.32 16.32
CA SER A 16 0.34 8.32 14.89
C SER A 16 1.12 7.22 14.15
N LEU A 17 2.43 7.09 14.38
CA LEU A 17 3.26 6.07 13.74
C LEU A 17 2.82 4.65 14.12
N LEU A 18 2.45 4.42 15.39
CA LEU A 18 1.86 3.14 15.82
C LEU A 18 0.55 2.84 15.10
N GLY A 19 -0.28 3.86 14.85
CA GLY A 19 -1.48 3.73 14.03
C GLY A 19 -1.16 3.27 12.60
N HIS A 20 -0.14 3.86 11.96
CA HIS A 20 0.31 3.43 10.63
C HIS A 20 0.86 2.00 10.65
N LEU A 21 1.61 1.62 11.68
CA LEU A 21 2.13 0.26 11.85
C LEU A 21 0.99 -0.75 12.00
N ALA A 22 -0.05 -0.43 12.78
CA ALA A 22 -1.23 -1.28 12.93
C ALA A 22 -1.95 -1.49 11.59
N VAL A 23 -2.15 -0.42 10.82
CA VAL A 23 -2.77 -0.50 9.48
C VAL A 23 -1.89 -1.31 8.52
N LEU A 24 -0.56 -1.12 8.56
CA LEU A 24 0.38 -1.90 7.75
C LEU A 24 0.24 -3.41 8.05
N LEU A 25 0.19 -3.80 9.32
CA LEU A 25 0.00 -5.20 9.71
C LEU A 25 -1.31 -5.77 9.18
N VAL A 26 -2.41 -5.01 9.26
CA VAL A 26 -3.72 -5.43 8.69
C VAL A 26 -3.62 -5.64 7.18
N ILE A 27 -2.96 -4.74 6.45
CA ILE A 27 -2.79 -4.87 4.98
C ILE A 27 -1.96 -6.11 4.64
N LEU A 28 -0.90 -6.39 5.40
CA LEU A 28 -0.05 -7.57 5.20
C LEU A 28 -0.82 -8.87 5.47
N ILE A 29 -1.65 -8.91 6.53
CA ILE A 29 -2.53 -10.05 6.83
C ILE A 29 -3.52 -10.27 5.68
N LEU A 30 -4.14 -9.20 5.16
CA LEU A 30 -5.04 -9.26 4.01
C LEU A 30 -4.32 -9.75 2.75
N ALA A 31 -3.05 -9.38 2.56
CA ALA A 31 -2.24 -9.83 1.42
C ALA A 31 -1.99 -11.34 1.45
N VAL A 32 -1.65 -11.85 2.63
CA VAL A 32 -1.48 -13.29 2.85
C VAL A 32 -2.82 -14.01 2.67
N ALA A 33 -3.90 -13.53 3.30
CA ALA A 33 -5.22 -14.13 3.19
C ALA A 33 -5.71 -14.21 1.73
N LEU A 34 -5.49 -13.14 0.95
CA LEU A 34 -5.84 -13.10 -0.47
C LEU A 34 -5.03 -14.11 -1.29
N ALA A 35 -3.73 -14.22 -1.04
CA ALA A 35 -2.88 -15.21 -1.70
C ALA A 35 -3.28 -16.65 -1.33
N THR A 36 -3.68 -16.89 -0.08
CA THR A 36 -4.18 -18.19 0.40
C THR A 36 -5.51 -18.54 -0.24
N TRP A 37 -6.46 -17.61 -0.29
CA TRP A 37 -7.78 -17.83 -0.89
C TRP A 37 -7.68 -18.27 -2.36
N ARG A 38 -6.75 -17.68 -3.14
CA ARG A 38 -6.58 -18.05 -4.55
C ARG A 38 -5.89 -19.40 -4.76
N GLY A 39 -5.76 -20.22 -3.71
CA GLY A 39 -5.19 -21.56 -3.75
C GLY A 39 -3.66 -21.59 -3.84
N GLY A 40 -2.99 -20.42 -3.81
CA GLY A 40 -1.54 -20.34 -3.95
C GLY A 40 -0.76 -20.80 -2.72
N LEU A 41 -1.41 -20.89 -1.55
CA LEU A 41 -0.78 -21.14 -0.26
C LEU A 41 -1.50 -22.22 0.55
N TRP A 42 -2.19 -23.16 -0.10
CA TRP A 42 -2.75 -24.32 0.59
C TRP A 42 -1.84 -25.56 0.40
N PRO A 43 -1.47 -26.28 1.47
CA PRO A 43 -1.75 -26.00 2.89
C PRO A 43 -1.00 -24.77 3.40
N PHE A 44 -1.59 -24.08 4.38
CA PHE A 44 -1.04 -22.82 4.91
C PHE A 44 0.29 -23.04 5.65
N ASP A 45 1.38 -22.62 5.02
CA ASP A 45 2.69 -22.46 5.64
C ASP A 45 2.98 -20.95 5.77
N PRO A 46 3.12 -20.41 6.99
CA PRO A 46 3.40 -18.98 7.20
C PRO A 46 4.68 -18.48 6.50
N ARG A 47 5.74 -19.30 6.46
CA ARG A 47 7.03 -18.92 5.85
C ARG A 47 6.87 -18.83 4.34
N TRP A 48 6.25 -19.84 3.73
CA TRP A 48 5.97 -19.86 2.29
C TRP A 48 5.03 -18.72 1.89
N SER A 49 4.02 -18.46 2.71
CA SER A 49 3.05 -17.37 2.51
C SER A 49 3.73 -16.01 2.45
N VAL A 50 4.58 -15.71 3.43
CA VAL A 50 5.35 -14.46 3.45
C VAL A 50 6.26 -14.35 2.24
N MET A 51 6.95 -15.44 1.86
CA MET A 51 7.84 -15.44 0.70
C MET A 51 7.10 -15.19 -0.61
N VAL A 52 5.99 -15.88 -0.87
CA VAL A 52 5.19 -15.75 -2.10
C VAL A 52 4.51 -14.38 -2.17
N THR A 53 3.91 -13.91 -1.08
CA THR A 53 3.33 -12.57 -1.01
C THR A 53 4.43 -11.52 -1.25
N GLY A 54 5.59 -11.67 -0.61
CA GLY A 54 6.74 -10.79 -0.80
C GLY A 54 7.24 -10.78 -2.24
N ALA A 55 7.36 -11.94 -2.88
CA ALA A 55 7.75 -12.06 -4.29
C ALA A 55 6.73 -11.40 -5.23
N GLY A 56 5.42 -11.60 -4.99
CA GLY A 56 4.36 -10.96 -5.76
C GLY A 56 4.40 -9.42 -5.64
N LEU A 57 4.61 -8.91 -4.42
CA LEU A 57 4.79 -7.47 -4.20
C LEU A 57 6.06 -6.94 -4.87
N ALA A 58 7.18 -7.66 -4.79
CA ALA A 58 8.43 -7.28 -5.43
C ALA A 58 8.28 -7.23 -6.96
N LEU A 59 7.62 -8.21 -7.57
CA LEU A 59 7.33 -8.20 -9.00
C LEU A 59 6.43 -7.03 -9.40
N GLN A 60 5.43 -6.68 -8.59
CA GLN A 60 4.61 -5.50 -8.81
C GLN A 60 5.42 -4.20 -8.73
N VAL A 61 6.35 -4.11 -7.78
CA VAL A 61 7.25 -2.96 -7.66
C VAL A 61 8.22 -2.89 -8.84
N MET A 62 8.78 -4.01 -9.29
CA MET A 62 9.68 -4.05 -10.44
C MET A 62 8.95 -3.73 -11.76
N GLY A 63 7.73 -4.23 -11.94
CA GLY A 63 6.96 -4.01 -13.17
C GLY A 63 6.46 -2.58 -13.31
N TRP A 64 6.10 -1.91 -12.21
CA TRP A 64 5.58 -0.53 -12.23
C TRP A 64 6.57 0.52 -11.71
N GLY A 65 7.73 0.11 -11.21
CA GLY A 65 8.88 0.94 -10.86
C GLY A 65 8.54 2.27 -10.19
N LEU A 66 9.03 3.36 -10.82
CA LEU A 66 8.86 4.74 -10.36
C LEU A 66 7.41 5.20 -10.24
N VAL A 67 6.44 4.52 -10.87
CA VAL A 67 5.02 4.91 -10.78
C VAL A 67 4.51 4.79 -9.34
N TRP A 68 5.05 3.86 -8.55
CA TRP A 68 4.73 3.73 -7.13
C TRP A 68 5.11 4.94 -6.29
N VAL A 69 6.03 5.79 -6.75
CA VAL A 69 6.41 7.02 -6.04
C VAL A 69 5.23 8.00 -5.97
N VAL A 70 4.35 8.00 -6.98
CA VAL A 70 3.20 8.92 -7.05
C VAL A 70 2.24 8.75 -5.86
N PRO A 71 1.65 7.57 -5.60
CA PRO A 71 0.76 7.40 -4.44
C PRO A 71 1.48 7.65 -3.10
N VAL A 72 2.77 7.28 -2.97
CA VAL A 72 3.57 7.56 -1.77
C VAL A 72 3.69 9.07 -1.55
N ALA A 73 4.08 9.82 -2.58
CA ALA A 73 4.23 11.27 -2.50
C ALA A 73 2.91 11.97 -2.20
N LEU A 74 1.83 11.61 -2.90
CA LEU A 74 0.51 12.17 -2.66
C LEU A 74 0.02 11.92 -1.23
N ALA A 75 0.18 10.71 -0.70
CA ALA A 75 -0.19 10.41 0.68
C ALA A 75 0.66 11.14 1.73
N ALA A 76 1.93 11.42 1.42
CA ALA A 76 2.80 12.21 2.28
C ALA A 76 2.38 13.69 2.34
N LEU A 77 1.94 14.24 1.20
CA LEU A 77 1.58 15.65 1.05
C LEU A 77 0.17 15.96 1.55
N ILE A 78 -0.82 15.11 1.25
CA ILE A 78 -2.21 15.33 1.63
C ILE A 78 -2.35 15.26 3.16
N ARG A 79 -2.94 16.31 3.74
CA ARG A 79 -3.20 16.44 5.19
C ARG A 79 -4.52 15.80 5.63
N PRO A 80 -5.67 16.11 5.01
CA PRO A 80 -6.94 15.57 5.48
C PRO A 80 -6.99 14.05 5.33
N LEU A 81 -7.49 13.36 6.36
CA LEU A 81 -7.67 11.91 6.34
C LEU A 81 -8.59 11.49 5.19
N THR A 82 -9.68 12.22 4.96
CA THR A 82 -10.63 11.97 3.86
C THR A 82 -9.95 11.99 2.50
N GLY A 83 -9.06 12.95 2.27
CA GLY A 83 -8.26 13.03 1.03
C GLY A 83 -7.35 11.82 0.86
N ARG A 84 -6.68 11.38 1.93
CA ARG A 84 -5.83 10.17 1.90
C ARG A 84 -6.62 8.89 1.67
N LEU A 85 -7.81 8.78 2.27
CA LEU A 85 -8.69 7.64 2.05
C LEU A 85 -9.22 7.60 0.61
N ALA A 86 -9.55 8.76 0.03
CA ALA A 86 -9.98 8.86 -1.36
C ALA A 86 -8.88 8.47 -2.37
N LEU A 87 -7.60 8.65 -2.02
CA LEU A 87 -6.48 8.20 -2.86
C LEU A 87 -6.47 6.68 -3.08
N TRP A 88 -7.09 5.89 -2.20
CA TRP A 88 -7.07 4.44 -2.33
C TRP A 88 -7.87 3.93 -3.54
N PRO A 89 -9.19 4.18 -3.65
CA PRO A 89 -9.95 3.78 -4.83
C PRO A 89 -9.44 4.50 -6.10
N LEU A 90 -9.03 5.77 -6.00
CA LEU A 90 -8.51 6.52 -7.16
C LEU A 90 -7.17 5.96 -7.65
N GLY A 91 -6.24 5.67 -6.75
CA GLY A 91 -4.96 5.07 -7.08
C GLY A 91 -5.14 3.68 -7.68
N MET A 92 -6.02 2.86 -7.10
CA MET A 92 -6.35 1.54 -7.64
C MET A 92 -6.92 1.64 -9.07
N LEU A 93 -7.90 2.50 -9.32
CA LEU A 93 -8.43 2.72 -10.66
C LEU A 93 -7.37 3.24 -11.64
N GLY A 94 -6.50 4.15 -11.20
CA GLY A 94 -5.38 4.66 -11.98
C GLY A 94 -4.40 3.55 -12.39
N PHE A 95 -4.04 2.66 -11.47
CA PHE A 95 -3.19 1.50 -11.77
C PHE A 95 -3.87 0.48 -12.67
N ILE A 96 -5.18 0.24 -12.51
CA ILE A 96 -5.93 -0.64 -13.41
C ILE A 96 -5.99 -0.05 -14.82
N ALA A 97 -6.22 1.26 -14.96
CA ALA A 97 -6.19 1.93 -16.25
C ALA A 97 -4.79 1.87 -16.89
N LEU A 98 -3.74 2.09 -16.09
CA LEU A 98 -2.36 1.96 -16.54
C LEU A 98 -2.03 0.52 -16.95
N HIS A 99 -2.53 -0.48 -16.22
CA HIS A 99 -2.43 -1.88 -16.58
C HIS A 99 -3.13 -2.17 -17.90
N ALA A 100 -4.35 -1.67 -18.10
CA ALA A 100 -5.08 -1.86 -19.35
C ALA A 100 -4.26 -1.36 -20.55
N ALA A 101 -3.60 -0.20 -20.38
CA ALA A 101 -2.83 0.42 -21.44
C ALA A 101 -1.46 -0.23 -21.67
N LEU A 102 -0.73 -0.59 -20.60
CA LEU A 102 0.69 -0.94 -20.68
C LEU A 102 1.08 -2.23 -19.96
N GLY A 103 0.15 -2.87 -19.25
CA GLY A 103 0.39 -4.07 -18.45
C GLY A 103 0.89 -5.26 -19.29
N PRO A 104 0.18 -5.65 -20.37
CA PRO A 104 0.59 -6.78 -21.21
C PRO A 104 1.99 -6.61 -21.82
N ALA A 105 2.33 -5.41 -22.26
CA ALA A 105 3.65 -5.08 -22.80
C ALA A 105 4.78 -5.20 -21.75
N ARG A 106 4.43 -5.19 -20.46
CA ARG A 106 5.35 -5.38 -19.33
C ARG A 106 5.34 -6.81 -18.78
N GLY A 107 4.68 -7.75 -19.44
CA GLY A 107 4.60 -9.15 -19.04
C GLY A 107 3.52 -9.46 -17.99
N PHE A 108 2.61 -8.51 -17.71
CA PHE A 108 1.44 -8.80 -16.89
C PHE A 108 0.35 -9.50 -17.70
N ALA A 109 -0.43 -10.36 -17.03
CA ALA A 109 -1.60 -10.99 -17.65
C ALA A 109 -2.65 -9.91 -18.03
N PRO A 110 -3.20 -9.95 -19.25
CA PRO A 110 -4.16 -8.94 -19.71
C PRO A 110 -5.47 -8.99 -18.93
N LEU A 111 -6.21 -7.86 -18.92
CA LEU A 111 -7.39 -7.69 -18.04
C LEU A 111 -8.57 -8.61 -18.39
N ASP A 112 -8.68 -9.05 -19.64
CA ASP A 112 -9.66 -10.05 -20.09
C ASP A 112 -9.40 -11.43 -19.47
N VAL A 113 -8.13 -11.79 -19.26
CA VAL A 113 -7.73 -13.01 -18.54
C VAL A 113 -7.85 -12.83 -17.03
N LEU A 114 -7.44 -11.66 -16.52
CA LEU A 114 -7.43 -11.38 -15.08
C LEU A 114 -8.86 -11.23 -14.51
N GLY A 115 -9.77 -10.67 -15.32
CA GLY A 115 -11.08 -10.20 -14.92
C GLY A 115 -11.03 -9.00 -13.97
N TRP A 116 -12.18 -8.33 -13.80
CA TRP A 116 -12.30 -7.20 -12.87
C TRP A 116 -11.92 -7.55 -11.42
N PRO A 117 -12.39 -8.68 -10.84
CA PRO A 117 -12.00 -9.06 -9.48
C PRO A 117 -10.49 -9.30 -9.35
N GLY A 118 -9.86 -9.87 -10.39
CA GLY A 118 -8.42 -10.08 -10.40
C GLY A 118 -7.64 -8.77 -10.45
N ALA A 119 -8.12 -7.79 -11.21
CA ALA A 119 -7.48 -6.47 -11.31
C ALA A 119 -7.56 -5.69 -9.99
N VAL A 120 -8.73 -5.71 -9.36
CA VAL A 120 -8.92 -5.14 -8.01
C VAL A 120 -7.99 -5.83 -7.01
N ALA A 121 -7.96 -7.17 -6.99
CA ALA A 121 -7.10 -7.93 -6.10
C ALA A 121 -5.60 -7.60 -6.30
N LEU A 122 -5.18 -7.41 -7.56
CA LEU A 122 -3.80 -7.13 -7.95
C LEU A 122 -3.30 -5.77 -7.45
N TYR A 123 -4.18 -4.77 -7.36
CA TYR A 123 -3.81 -3.38 -7.07
C TYR A 123 -4.29 -2.83 -5.73
N ALA A 124 -5.35 -3.39 -5.14
CA ALA A 124 -5.90 -2.90 -3.88
C ALA A 124 -4.84 -2.86 -2.76
N ILE A 125 -4.08 -3.94 -2.61
CA ILE A 125 -3.12 -4.11 -1.52
C ILE A 125 -1.84 -3.29 -1.76
N PRO A 126 -1.17 -3.38 -2.93
CA PRO A 126 0.02 -2.56 -3.18
C PRO A 126 -0.25 -1.05 -3.09
N VAL A 127 -1.41 -0.58 -3.58
CA VAL A 127 -1.79 0.84 -3.45
C VAL A 127 -1.99 1.20 -1.97
N ALA A 128 -2.69 0.38 -1.19
CA ALA A 128 -2.86 0.63 0.23
C ALA A 128 -1.50 0.70 0.97
N LEU A 129 -0.56 -0.20 0.65
CA LEU A 129 0.79 -0.17 1.21
C LEU A 129 1.52 1.14 0.87
N ALA A 130 1.47 1.57 -0.40
CA ALA A 130 2.09 2.82 -0.84
C ALA A 130 1.51 4.04 -0.11
N LEU A 131 0.18 4.08 0.08
CA LEU A 131 -0.50 5.18 0.78
C LEU A 131 -0.17 5.20 2.28
N VAL A 132 -0.10 4.05 2.94
CA VAL A 132 0.29 3.96 4.36
C VAL A 132 1.74 4.40 4.54
N LEU A 133 2.64 3.95 3.66
CA LEU A 133 4.04 4.36 3.66
C LEU A 133 4.17 5.88 3.47
N GLY A 134 3.50 6.43 2.46
CA GLY A 134 3.49 7.87 2.20
C GLY A 134 2.94 8.66 3.38
N SER A 135 1.82 8.22 3.97
CA SER A 135 1.23 8.88 5.14
C SER A 135 2.19 8.85 6.35
N ALA A 136 2.87 7.73 6.59
CA ALA A 136 3.88 7.62 7.64
C ALA A 136 5.08 8.56 7.42
N LEU A 137 5.60 8.63 6.19
CA LEU A 137 6.65 9.59 5.80
C LEU A 137 6.20 11.03 6.01
N GLY A 138 4.97 11.35 5.60
CA GLY A 138 4.36 12.66 5.86
C GLY A 138 4.29 13.00 7.34
N THR A 139 4.00 12.03 8.21
CA THR A 139 4.06 12.23 9.68
C THR A 139 5.48 12.45 10.19
N LEU A 140 6.49 11.82 9.56
CA LEU A 140 7.88 11.98 9.96
C LEU A 140 8.48 13.33 9.57
N PHE A 141 8.14 13.84 8.38
CA PHE A 141 8.76 15.04 7.82
C PHE A 141 7.99 16.34 8.09
N ARG A 142 6.70 16.26 8.43
CA ARG A 142 5.93 17.47 8.76
C ARG A 142 6.41 18.03 10.11
N ARG A 143 7.01 19.23 10.06
CA ARG A 143 7.24 20.04 11.26
C ARG A 143 5.88 20.51 11.77
N HIS A 144 5.50 20.11 12.98
CA HIS A 144 4.40 20.71 13.70
C HIS A 144 4.87 22.08 14.20
N SER A 145 4.66 23.09 13.36
CA SER A 145 4.69 24.51 13.77
C SER A 145 3.41 24.85 14.51
#